data_AF-A0A8J5MGG4-F1
#
_entry.id   AF-A0A8J5MGG4-F1
#
_cell.length_a   1.000
_cell.length_b   1.000
_cell.length_c   1.000
_cell.angle_alpha   90.00
_cell.angle_beta   90.00
_cell.angle_gamma   90.00
#
_symmetry.space_group_name_H-M   'P 1'
#
loop_
_entity.id
_entity.type
_entity.pdbx_description
1 polymer ?
#
loop_
_entity_poly.entity_id
_entity_poly.type
_entity_poly.pdbx_seq_one_letter_code
_entity_poly.pdbx_strand_id
1 'polypeptide(L)'
;MAEHPIGQELRRCPTGLLRIAAQNGHLPVLEYLFQQGWTDEDATCTLTSAARGNGQLEILKWLRANRYDGCSTKAMEDAARNGHLEELKWLHANTTAGCTTRAMDAAAYYGHLEVCKWLHANRSEGCSADAVQFAIGNGHLRLAFWLSKHYPQYVPDYNRMWQYPSNTLDMLLFLQVNYSSLFSLEFGRGTRSDLTYENNGNDSLIAQWLLQNYPGHPTESRDFFIWPVI
;
A
#
# COMPACT_ATOMS: atom_id res chain seq x y z
N MET A 1 -9.43 2.81 -38.00
CA MET A 1 -8.40 1.80 -38.28
C MET A 1 -7.08 2.56 -38.33
N ALA A 2 -6.28 2.47 -37.27
CA ALA A 2 -4.99 3.17 -37.22
C ALA A 2 -3.95 2.32 -37.95
N GLU A 3 -3.43 2.83 -39.06
CA GLU A 3 -2.31 2.20 -39.76
C GLU A 3 -1.03 2.34 -38.95
N HIS A 4 -0.37 1.21 -38.74
CA HIS A 4 0.95 1.11 -38.12
C HIS A 4 2.01 1.67 -39.09
N PRO A 5 3.09 2.34 -38.62
CA PRO A 5 4.12 2.94 -39.47
C PRO A 5 4.92 1.98 -40.37
N ILE A 6 4.59 0.68 -40.38
CA ILE A 6 5.31 -0.37 -41.12
C ILE A 6 4.45 -0.97 -42.26
N GLY A 7 3.19 -0.54 -42.43
CA GLY A 7 2.36 -0.99 -43.58
C GLY A 7 2.11 -2.51 -43.64
N GLN A 8 2.24 -3.24 -42.53
CA GLN A 8 1.99 -4.68 -42.44
C GLN A 8 0.81 -5.00 -41.52
N GLU A 9 0.12 -6.11 -41.79
CA GLU A 9 -0.98 -6.64 -40.97
C GLU A 9 -0.51 -6.96 -39.55
N LEU A 10 -1.15 -6.33 -38.56
CA LEU A 10 -0.88 -6.53 -37.14
C LEU A 10 -1.18 -7.98 -36.74
N ARG A 11 -0.16 -8.69 -36.25
CA ARG A 11 -0.31 -10.06 -35.72
C ARG A 11 -0.71 -9.98 -34.25
N ARG A 12 -1.75 -10.72 -33.87
CA ARG A 12 -2.23 -10.78 -32.47
C ARG A 12 -1.23 -11.54 -31.62
N CYS A 13 -0.62 -10.88 -30.64
CA CYS A 13 0.36 -11.53 -29.76
C CYS A 13 -0.25 -12.76 -29.06
N PRO A 14 0.49 -13.88 -28.89
CA PRO A 14 0.07 -14.95 -27.99
C PRO A 14 -0.16 -14.33 -26.61
N THR A 15 -1.36 -14.53 -26.06
CA THR A 15 -1.92 -13.80 -24.92
C THR A 15 -0.89 -13.48 -23.84
N GLY A 16 -0.57 -12.20 -23.68
CA GLY A 16 0.23 -11.68 -22.56
C GLY A 16 1.75 -11.73 -22.70
N LEU A 17 2.33 -12.14 -23.85
CA LEU A 17 3.79 -12.12 -24.01
C LEU A 17 4.38 -10.70 -23.91
N LEU A 18 3.76 -9.73 -24.61
CA LEU A 18 4.12 -8.31 -24.50
C LEU A 18 3.98 -7.81 -23.06
N ARG A 19 2.91 -8.21 -22.37
CA ARG A 19 2.67 -7.86 -20.97
C ARG A 19 3.76 -8.36 -20.02
N ILE A 20 4.18 -9.61 -20.19
CA ILE A 20 5.22 -10.24 -19.35
C ILE A 20 6.58 -9.63 -19.66
N ALA A 21 6.89 -9.39 -20.94
CA ALA A 21 8.13 -8.73 -21.35
C ALA A 21 8.21 -7.30 -20.80
N ALA A 22 7.10 -6.55 -20.86
CA ALA A 22 6.96 -5.25 -20.25
C ALA A 22 7.22 -5.33 -18.75
N GLN A 23 6.43 -6.11 -18.00
CA GLN A 23 6.52 -6.26 -16.55
C GLN A 23 7.88 -6.73 -16.02
N ASN A 24 8.71 -7.40 -16.83
CA ASN A 24 10.02 -7.89 -16.41
C ASN A 24 11.20 -7.05 -16.92
N GLY A 25 10.96 -5.96 -17.66
CA GLY A 25 12.05 -5.08 -18.09
C GLY A 25 12.71 -5.49 -19.40
N HIS A 26 12.10 -6.37 -20.19
CA HIS A 26 12.70 -6.93 -21.41
C HIS A 26 12.46 -6.07 -22.65
N LEU A 27 13.02 -4.86 -22.67
CA LEU A 27 12.93 -3.93 -23.81
C LEU A 27 13.34 -4.56 -25.16
N PRO A 28 14.45 -5.33 -25.27
CA PRO A 28 14.84 -5.92 -26.56
C PRO A 28 13.80 -6.92 -27.11
N VAL A 29 13.08 -7.61 -26.21
CA VAL A 29 12.01 -8.52 -26.59
C VAL A 29 10.80 -7.74 -27.10
N LEU A 30 10.46 -6.62 -26.45
CA LEU A 30 9.39 -5.72 -26.90
C LEU A 30 9.71 -5.12 -28.28
N GLU A 31 10.93 -4.64 -28.47
CA GLU A 31 11.38 -4.08 -29.76
C GLU A 31 11.32 -5.13 -30.88
N TYR A 32 11.79 -6.34 -30.61
CA TYR A 32 11.71 -7.44 -31.57
C TYR A 32 10.27 -7.79 -31.93
N LEU A 33 9.39 -7.93 -30.92
CA LEU A 33 7.97 -8.24 -31.15
C LEU A 33 7.28 -7.13 -31.95
N PHE A 34 7.60 -5.88 -31.67
CA PHE A 34 7.05 -4.74 -32.39
C PHE A 34 7.54 -4.66 -33.84
N GLN A 35 8.83 -4.93 -34.09
CA GLN A 35 9.39 -5.02 -35.45
C GLN A 35 8.70 -6.11 -36.29
N GLN A 36 8.30 -7.21 -35.65
CA GLN A 36 7.58 -8.31 -36.29
C GLN A 36 6.05 -8.03 -36.44
N GLY A 37 5.58 -6.85 -36.05
CA GLY A 37 4.19 -6.42 -36.17
C GLY A 37 3.25 -7.01 -35.12
N TRP A 38 3.77 -7.50 -33.98
CA TRP A 38 2.93 -7.98 -32.87
C TRP A 38 2.47 -6.80 -32.01
N THR A 39 1.16 -6.70 -31.78
CA THR A 39 0.57 -5.72 -30.86
C THR A 39 -0.39 -6.39 -29.88
N ASP A 40 -0.64 -5.70 -28.77
CA ASP A 40 -1.66 -6.09 -27.79
C ASP A 40 -3.02 -5.52 -28.21
N GLU A 41 -4.11 -6.20 -27.89
CA GLU A 41 -5.47 -5.71 -28.15
C GLU A 41 -5.80 -4.50 -27.25
N ASP A 42 -5.26 -4.51 -26.03
CA ASP A 42 -5.42 -3.44 -25.05
C ASP A 42 -4.06 -2.84 -24.66
N ALA A 43 -3.69 -1.77 -25.36
CA ALA A 43 -2.49 -0.97 -25.08
C ALA A 43 -2.41 -0.49 -23.62
N THR A 44 -3.56 -0.32 -22.96
CA THR A 44 -3.66 0.10 -21.56
C THR A 44 -3.14 -0.96 -20.61
N CYS A 45 -3.39 -2.24 -20.91
CA CYS A 45 -2.93 -3.37 -20.11
C CYS A 45 -1.41 -3.56 -20.17
N THR A 46 -0.79 -3.36 -21.33
CA THR A 46 0.67 -3.45 -21.48
C THR A 46 1.38 -2.33 -20.72
N LEU A 47 0.91 -1.09 -20.83
CA LEU A 47 1.47 0.07 -20.13
C LEU A 47 1.32 -0.05 -18.61
N THR A 48 0.14 -0.48 -18.13
CA THR A 48 -0.09 -0.73 -16.71
C THR A 48 0.84 -1.83 -16.17
N SER A 49 1.14 -2.84 -16.98
CA SER A 49 2.04 -3.94 -16.57
C SER A 49 3.51 -3.53 -16.54
N ALA A 50 3.92 -2.61 -17.41
CA ALA A 50 5.24 -1.96 -17.30
C ALA A 50 5.34 -1.15 -16.00
N ALA A 51 4.32 -0.34 -15.65
CA ALA A 51 4.31 0.43 -14.40
C ALA A 51 4.30 -0.46 -13.13
N ARG A 52 3.87 -1.73 -13.25
CA ARG A 52 3.95 -2.73 -12.18
C ARG A 52 5.37 -3.30 -12.00
N GLY A 53 6.19 -3.28 -13.03
CA GLY A 53 7.53 -3.85 -12.98
C GLY A 53 8.57 -2.88 -12.41
N ASN A 54 9.64 -3.41 -11.83
CA ASN A 54 10.62 -2.63 -11.06
C ASN A 54 11.48 -1.71 -11.95
N GLY A 55 11.30 -0.39 -11.87
CA GLY A 55 12.20 0.59 -12.50
C GLY A 55 12.12 0.67 -14.03
N GLN A 56 10.94 0.46 -14.62
CA GLN A 56 10.72 0.28 -16.05
C GLN A 56 10.40 1.56 -16.81
N LEU A 57 10.97 2.68 -16.37
CA LEU A 57 10.78 3.99 -16.99
C LEU A 57 11.13 3.99 -18.49
N GLU A 58 12.18 3.28 -18.89
CA GLU A 58 12.59 3.19 -20.30
C GLU A 58 11.56 2.46 -21.16
N ILE A 59 10.90 1.43 -20.61
CA ILE A 59 9.81 0.73 -21.30
C ILE A 59 8.57 1.62 -21.38
N LEU A 60 8.24 2.38 -20.33
CA LEU A 60 7.12 3.32 -20.36
C LEU A 60 7.31 4.40 -21.44
N LYS A 61 8.53 4.98 -21.53
CA LYS A 61 8.90 5.92 -22.58
C LYS A 61 8.77 5.28 -23.96
N TRP A 62 9.30 4.07 -24.13
CA TRP A 62 9.25 3.35 -25.40
C TRP A 62 7.82 3.01 -25.83
N LEU A 63 6.98 2.51 -24.92
CA LEU A 63 5.58 2.19 -25.19
C LEU A 63 4.83 3.45 -25.65
N ARG A 64 5.03 4.57 -24.96
CA ARG A 64 4.42 5.86 -25.33
C ARG A 64 4.90 6.36 -26.69
N ALA A 65 6.19 6.27 -26.99
CA ALA A 65 6.74 6.64 -28.30
C ALA A 65 6.12 5.83 -29.44
N ASN A 66 5.73 4.58 -29.18
CA ASN A 66 5.08 3.68 -30.12
C ASN A 66 3.54 3.75 -30.09
N ARG A 67 2.97 4.89 -29.67
CA ARG A 67 1.52 5.18 -29.67
C ARG A 67 0.66 4.22 -28.84
N TYR A 68 1.22 3.64 -27.77
CA TYR A 68 0.41 3.03 -26.73
C TYR A 68 -0.26 4.13 -25.90
N ASP A 69 -1.36 4.67 -26.43
CA ASP A 69 -2.13 5.76 -25.84
C ASP A 69 -3.25 5.19 -24.97
N GLY A 70 -2.86 4.69 -23.79
CA GLY A 70 -3.77 4.14 -22.80
C GLY A 70 -3.08 4.10 -21.45
N CYS A 71 -3.25 5.14 -20.65
CA CYS A 71 -2.82 5.09 -19.26
C CYS A 71 -4.05 4.99 -18.38
N SER A 72 -4.12 3.93 -17.57
CA SER A 72 -5.17 3.75 -16.59
C SER A 72 -4.76 4.39 -15.26
N THR A 73 -5.74 4.69 -14.42
CA THR A 73 -5.48 5.07 -13.01
C THR A 73 -4.67 4.01 -12.28
N LYS A 74 -4.78 2.74 -12.71
CA LYS A 74 -4.06 1.60 -12.15
C LYS A 74 -2.56 1.67 -12.37
N ALA A 75 -2.09 2.30 -13.45
CA ALA A 75 -0.65 2.48 -13.68
C ALA A 75 -0.03 3.39 -12.60
N MET A 76 -0.70 4.50 -12.27
CA MET A 76 -0.27 5.37 -11.17
C MET A 76 -0.37 4.67 -9.80
N GLU A 77 -1.45 3.92 -9.57
CA GLU A 77 -1.62 3.16 -8.32
C GLU A 77 -0.55 2.08 -8.15
N ASP A 78 -0.19 1.36 -9.22
CA ASP A 78 0.84 0.31 -9.18
C ASP A 78 2.24 0.92 -9.03
N ALA A 79 2.56 2.02 -9.71
CA ALA A 79 3.80 2.76 -9.50
C ALA A 79 3.92 3.28 -8.05
N ALA A 80 2.80 3.77 -7.48
CA ALA A 80 2.75 4.23 -6.09
C ALA A 80 2.94 3.07 -5.10
N ARG A 81 2.26 1.94 -5.35
CA ARG A 81 2.35 0.71 -4.55
C ARG A 81 3.78 0.19 -4.47
N ASN A 82 4.52 0.25 -5.57
CA ASN A 82 5.89 -0.27 -5.65
C ASN A 82 6.96 0.76 -5.25
N GLY A 83 6.58 2.02 -4.98
CA GLY A 83 7.52 3.06 -4.57
C GLY A 83 8.30 3.69 -5.72
N HIS A 84 7.87 3.51 -6.98
CA HIS A 84 8.57 4.01 -8.16
C HIS A 84 8.30 5.50 -8.40
N LEU A 85 8.90 6.35 -7.57
CA LEU A 85 8.67 7.81 -7.61
C LEU A 85 8.94 8.43 -8.99
N GLU A 86 10.02 8.02 -9.67
CA GLU A 86 10.37 8.60 -10.98
C GLU A 86 9.41 8.16 -12.08
N GLU A 87 8.92 6.92 -12.06
CA GLU A 87 7.86 6.46 -12.97
C GLU A 87 6.57 7.23 -12.71
N LEU A 88 6.22 7.44 -11.44
CA LEU A 88 5.02 8.16 -11.05
C LEU A 88 5.06 9.63 -11.50
N LYS A 89 6.20 10.32 -11.32
CA LYS A 89 6.43 11.67 -11.87
C LYS A 89 6.29 11.69 -13.39
N TRP A 90 6.87 10.71 -14.07
CA TRP A 90 6.81 10.61 -15.52
C TRP A 90 5.37 10.37 -16.00
N LEU A 91 4.64 9.45 -15.38
CA LEU A 91 3.23 9.17 -15.67
C LEU A 91 2.37 10.41 -15.47
N HIS A 92 2.58 11.16 -14.38
CA HIS A 92 1.87 12.41 -14.13
C HIS A 92 2.14 13.48 -15.20
N ALA A 93 3.39 13.63 -15.65
CA ALA A 93 3.77 14.64 -16.63
C ALA A 93 3.36 14.29 -18.07
N ASN A 94 3.28 12.99 -18.39
CA ASN A 94 3.15 12.50 -19.78
C ASN A 94 1.79 11.84 -20.08
N THR A 95 0.92 11.71 -19.07
CA THR A 95 -0.39 11.09 -19.22
C THR A 95 -1.47 11.97 -18.60
N THR A 96 -2.69 11.89 -19.14
CA THR A 96 -3.88 12.52 -18.55
C THR A 96 -4.55 11.60 -17.52
N ALA A 97 -3.96 10.44 -17.26
CA ALA A 97 -4.52 9.48 -16.32
C ALA A 97 -4.40 10.03 -14.91
N GLY A 98 -5.52 10.06 -14.21
CA GLY A 98 -5.53 10.39 -12.80
C GLY A 98 -5.05 9.24 -11.92
N CYS A 99 -5.33 9.33 -10.63
CA CYS A 99 -5.18 8.28 -9.65
C CYS A 99 -6.37 8.37 -8.69
N THR A 100 -6.57 7.36 -7.86
CA THR A 100 -7.54 7.43 -6.76
C THR A 100 -6.80 7.52 -5.43
N THR A 101 -7.54 7.65 -4.31
CA THR A 101 -6.97 7.57 -2.96
C THR A 101 -6.13 6.30 -2.74
N ARG A 102 -6.45 5.21 -3.47
CA ARG A 102 -5.72 3.94 -3.45
C ARG A 102 -4.23 4.09 -3.75
N ALA A 103 -3.82 5.10 -4.51
CA ALA A 103 -2.41 5.33 -4.80
C ALA A 103 -1.64 5.68 -3.53
N MET A 104 -2.16 6.62 -2.73
CA MET A 104 -1.52 7.02 -1.48
C MET A 104 -1.72 5.97 -0.38
N ASP A 105 -2.88 5.31 -0.34
CA ASP A 105 -3.15 4.23 0.62
C ASP A 105 -2.22 3.03 0.40
N ALA A 106 -2.00 2.62 -0.86
CA ALA A 106 -1.07 1.55 -1.19
C ALA A 106 0.39 1.95 -0.95
N ALA A 107 0.79 3.18 -1.31
CA ALA A 107 2.11 3.68 -0.97
C ALA A 107 2.34 3.70 0.55
N ALA A 108 1.30 3.98 1.34
CA ALA A 108 1.36 3.94 2.79
C ALA A 108 1.45 2.54 3.37
N TYR A 109 0.74 1.57 2.78
CA TYR A 109 0.84 0.16 3.13
C TYR A 109 2.26 -0.39 2.99
N TYR A 110 2.99 0.00 1.94
CA TYR A 110 4.37 -0.44 1.70
C TYR A 110 5.45 0.55 2.20
N GLY A 111 5.05 1.63 2.89
CA GLY A 111 5.98 2.53 3.57
C GLY A 111 6.73 3.51 2.67
N HIS A 112 6.22 3.80 1.48
CA HIS A 112 6.85 4.67 0.50
C HIS A 112 6.63 6.16 0.81
N LEU A 113 7.32 6.68 1.84
CA LEU A 113 7.18 8.06 2.32
C LEU A 113 7.32 9.12 1.23
N GLU A 114 8.35 9.02 0.39
CA GLU A 114 8.61 10.04 -0.64
C GLU A 114 7.54 10.03 -1.74
N VAL A 115 6.94 8.88 -2.02
CA VAL A 115 5.77 8.78 -2.91
C VAL A 115 4.55 9.45 -2.28
N CYS A 116 4.26 9.19 -1.00
CA CYS A 116 3.13 9.83 -0.31
C CYS A 116 3.27 11.36 -0.27
N LYS A 117 4.46 11.88 0.05
CA LYS A 117 4.74 13.33 0.02
C LYS A 117 4.51 13.91 -1.37
N TRP A 118 5.02 13.23 -2.39
CA TRP A 118 4.87 13.70 -3.76
C TRP A 118 3.41 13.71 -4.20
N LEU A 119 2.66 12.64 -3.91
CA LEU A 119 1.23 12.54 -4.22
C LEU A 119 0.44 13.64 -3.51
N HIS A 120 0.73 13.91 -2.24
CA HIS A 120 0.08 14.99 -1.49
C HIS A 120 0.36 16.38 -2.07
N ALA A 121 1.59 16.62 -2.56
CA ALA A 121 1.96 17.92 -3.11
C ALA A 121 1.44 18.16 -4.53
N ASN A 122 1.24 17.11 -5.33
CA ASN A 122 0.97 17.24 -6.77
C ASN A 122 -0.43 16.76 -7.19
N ARG A 123 -1.19 16.12 -6.29
CA ARG A 123 -2.49 15.51 -6.59
C ARG A 123 -3.52 15.86 -5.52
N SER A 124 -4.77 16.04 -5.93
CA SER A 124 -5.86 16.48 -5.05
C SER A 124 -6.65 15.33 -4.44
N GLU A 125 -6.47 14.11 -4.93
CA GLU A 125 -7.21 12.93 -4.47
C GLU A 125 -6.87 12.53 -3.04
N GLY A 126 -5.63 12.81 -2.57
CA GLY A 126 -5.21 12.55 -1.20
C GLY A 126 -5.15 11.07 -0.82
N CYS A 127 -5.37 10.79 0.46
CA CYS A 127 -5.50 9.45 1.03
C CYS A 127 -6.86 9.25 1.71
N SER A 128 -7.18 8.01 2.04
CA SER A 128 -8.26 7.67 2.95
C SER A 128 -7.74 7.44 4.38
N ALA A 129 -8.64 7.15 5.32
CA ALA A 129 -8.28 6.77 6.69
C ALA A 129 -7.37 5.52 6.73
N ASP A 130 -7.49 4.65 5.72
CA ASP A 130 -6.71 3.42 5.61
C ASP A 130 -5.21 3.70 5.50
N ALA A 131 -4.77 4.82 4.89
CA ALA A 131 -3.35 5.15 4.78
C ALA A 131 -2.65 5.27 6.14
N VAL A 132 -3.28 5.96 7.10
CA VAL A 132 -2.72 6.11 8.46
C VAL A 132 -2.67 4.75 9.13
N GLN A 133 -3.76 3.99 9.04
CA GLN A 133 -3.86 2.67 9.65
C GLN A 133 -2.83 1.69 9.09
N PHE A 134 -2.68 1.63 7.77
CA PHE A 134 -1.70 0.77 7.11
C PHE A 134 -0.27 1.18 7.42
N ALA A 135 0.02 2.48 7.47
CA ALA A 135 1.35 2.96 7.85
C ALA A 135 1.70 2.56 9.29
N ILE A 136 0.75 2.63 10.23
CA ILE A 136 1.00 2.23 11.62
C ILE A 136 1.09 0.69 11.72
N GLY A 137 0.12 -0.05 11.18
CA GLY A 137 0.06 -1.53 11.27
C GLY A 137 1.26 -2.23 10.61
N ASN A 138 1.83 -1.67 9.54
CA ASN A 138 3.05 -2.20 8.92
C ASN A 138 4.34 -1.60 9.53
N GLY A 139 4.24 -0.77 10.57
CA GLY A 139 5.40 -0.24 11.30
C GLY A 139 6.14 0.87 10.57
N HIS A 140 5.53 1.47 9.56
CA HIS A 140 6.07 2.62 8.84
C HIS A 140 5.87 3.91 9.64
N LEU A 141 6.37 3.93 10.88
CA LEU A 141 6.09 4.97 11.88
C LEU A 141 6.48 6.39 11.42
N ARG A 142 7.56 6.52 10.65
CA ARG A 142 7.97 7.82 10.09
C ARG A 142 6.95 8.36 9.09
N LEU A 143 6.33 7.47 8.30
CA LEU A 143 5.24 7.83 7.42
C LEU A 143 3.95 8.07 8.19
N ALA A 144 3.63 7.22 9.19
CA ALA A 144 2.48 7.43 10.05
C ALA A 144 2.52 8.80 10.76
N PHE A 145 3.69 9.20 11.27
CA PHE A 145 3.90 10.52 11.86
C PHE A 145 3.67 11.64 10.84
N TRP A 146 4.16 11.47 9.62
CA TRP A 146 3.93 12.46 8.58
C TRP A 146 2.44 12.56 8.22
N LEU A 147 1.76 11.43 8.02
CA LEU A 147 0.33 11.39 7.73
C LEU A 147 -0.51 12.00 8.86
N SER A 148 -0.18 11.73 10.13
CA SER A 148 -0.92 12.28 11.27
C SER A 148 -0.83 13.81 11.38
N LYS A 149 0.28 14.39 10.93
CA LYS A 149 0.46 15.86 10.88
C LYS A 149 -0.31 16.51 9.73
N HIS A 150 -0.38 15.85 8.57
CA HIS A 150 -1.00 16.40 7.37
C HIS A 150 -2.50 16.05 7.24
N TYR A 151 -2.96 14.99 7.91
CA TYR A 151 -4.34 14.51 7.88
C TYR A 151 -4.87 14.21 9.30
N PRO A 152 -5.00 15.23 10.17
CA PRO A 152 -5.43 15.04 11.56
C PRO A 152 -6.87 14.50 11.69
N GLN A 153 -7.68 14.58 10.63
CA GLN A 153 -9.02 14.02 10.59
C GLN A 153 -9.05 12.48 10.59
N TYR A 154 -7.95 11.83 10.21
CA TYR A 154 -7.88 10.37 10.15
C TYR A 154 -7.30 9.82 11.45
N VAL A 155 -8.22 9.49 12.36
CA VAL A 155 -7.91 8.80 13.61
C VAL A 155 -7.81 7.29 13.33
N PRO A 156 -6.74 6.59 13.77
CA PRO A 156 -6.62 5.15 13.57
C PRO A 156 -7.74 4.37 14.25
N ASP A 157 -8.39 3.45 13.52
CA ASP A 157 -9.31 2.46 14.10
C ASP A 157 -8.50 1.27 14.62
N TYR A 158 -8.35 1.19 15.94
CA TYR A 158 -7.52 0.19 16.61
C TYR A 158 -8.06 -1.25 16.52
N ASN A 159 -9.34 -1.46 16.16
CA ASN A 159 -9.93 -2.81 16.08
C ASN A 159 -9.39 -3.67 14.93
N ARG A 160 -8.68 -3.06 13.97
CA ARG A 160 -8.13 -3.73 12.77
C ARG A 160 -6.62 -3.55 12.64
N MET A 161 -5.97 -2.92 13.62
CA MET A 161 -4.54 -2.59 13.54
C MET A 161 -3.62 -3.78 13.85
N TRP A 162 -4.11 -4.75 14.62
CA TRP A 162 -3.31 -5.85 15.16
C TRP A 162 -3.20 -7.08 14.24
N GLN A 163 -3.82 -7.05 13.06
CA GLN A 163 -3.82 -8.16 12.09
C GLN A 163 -2.41 -8.57 11.57
N TYR A 164 -1.38 -7.74 11.78
CA TYR A 164 -0.03 -7.96 11.25
C TYR A 164 1.05 -7.69 12.33
N PRO A 165 1.47 -8.72 13.10
CA PRO A 165 2.08 -8.53 14.43
C PRO A 165 3.61 -8.35 14.48
N SER A 166 4.26 -7.78 13.45
CA SER A 166 5.74 -7.72 13.44
C SER A 166 6.38 -6.58 14.27
N ASN A 167 5.57 -5.65 14.80
CA ASN A 167 6.04 -4.37 15.39
C ASN A 167 5.09 -3.82 16.49
N THR A 168 4.37 -4.70 17.19
CA THR A 168 3.34 -4.36 18.20
C THR A 168 3.78 -3.31 19.22
N LEU A 169 4.99 -3.47 19.79
CA LEU A 169 5.52 -2.57 20.81
C LEU A 169 5.74 -1.15 20.26
N ASP A 170 6.37 -1.04 19.10
CA ASP A 170 6.69 0.23 18.46
C ASP A 170 5.41 0.98 18.06
N MET A 171 4.38 0.26 17.61
CA MET A 171 3.05 0.81 17.36
C MET A 171 2.41 1.35 18.64
N LEU A 172 2.43 0.58 19.74
CA LEU A 172 1.85 1.01 21.01
C LEU A 172 2.53 2.27 21.55
N LEU A 173 3.86 2.32 21.50
CA LEU A 173 4.61 3.51 21.90
C LEU A 173 4.28 4.70 21.00
N PHE A 174 4.18 4.48 19.69
CA PHE A 174 3.80 5.52 18.74
C PHE A 174 2.40 6.07 19.02
N LEU A 175 1.42 5.19 19.24
CA LEU A 175 0.05 5.56 19.58
C LEU A 175 0.00 6.29 20.93
N GLN A 176 0.77 5.85 21.92
CA GLN A 176 0.80 6.47 23.24
C GLN A 176 1.28 7.92 23.16
N VAL A 177 2.28 8.18 22.32
CA VAL A 177 2.85 9.52 22.14
C VAL A 177 1.99 10.43 21.26
N ASN A 178 1.40 9.90 20.17
CA ASN A 178 0.73 10.71 19.16
C ASN A 178 -0.80 10.74 19.30
N TYR A 179 -1.39 9.76 19.98
CA TYR A 179 -2.83 9.55 20.11
C TYR A 179 -3.19 9.11 21.53
N SER A 180 -2.72 9.84 22.55
CA SER A 180 -2.92 9.50 23.96
C SER A 180 -4.40 9.35 24.35
N SER A 181 -5.31 10.03 23.64
CA SER A 181 -6.76 9.92 23.84
C SER A 181 -7.33 8.55 23.48
N LEU A 182 -6.61 7.74 22.69
CA LEU A 182 -7.03 6.38 22.34
C LEU A 182 -6.86 5.40 23.51
N PHE A 183 -5.98 5.69 24.48
CA PHE A 183 -5.69 4.77 25.60
C PHE A 183 -6.77 4.79 26.67
N SER A 184 -7.96 4.31 26.30
CA SER A 184 -9.09 4.08 27.18
C SER A 184 -9.06 2.65 27.75
N LEU A 185 -9.93 2.40 28.72
CA LEU A 185 -10.13 1.05 29.26
C LEU A 185 -10.66 0.08 28.20
N GLU A 186 -11.41 0.57 27.20
CA GLU A 186 -11.90 -0.22 26.06
C GLU A 186 -10.76 -0.57 25.09
N PHE A 187 -9.85 0.37 24.82
CA PHE A 187 -8.66 0.13 24.01
C PHE A 187 -7.77 -0.96 24.61
N GLY A 188 -7.51 -0.88 25.92
CA GLY A 188 -6.72 -1.90 26.63
C GLY A 188 -7.37 -3.29 26.56
N ARG A 189 -8.70 -3.37 26.66
CA ARG A 189 -9.47 -4.63 26.52
C ARG A 189 -9.40 -5.19 25.10
N GLY A 190 -9.69 -4.38 24.09
CA GLY A 190 -9.70 -4.80 22.69
C GLY A 190 -8.33 -5.28 22.24
N THR A 191 -7.30 -4.46 22.49
CA THR A 191 -5.90 -4.79 22.16
C THR A 191 -5.44 -6.08 22.83
N ARG A 192 -5.81 -6.30 24.11
CA ARG A 192 -5.49 -7.55 24.82
C ARG A 192 -6.17 -8.75 24.18
N SER A 193 -7.46 -8.64 23.84
CA SER A 193 -8.22 -9.71 23.17
C SER A 193 -7.54 -10.11 21.85
N ASP A 194 -7.23 -9.12 21.00
CA ASP A 194 -6.63 -9.32 19.68
C ASP A 194 -5.24 -9.97 19.79
N LEU A 195 -4.39 -9.49 20.71
CA LEU A 195 -3.05 -10.05 20.95
C LEU A 195 -3.08 -11.49 21.48
N THR A 196 -4.09 -11.85 22.28
CA THR A 196 -4.22 -13.23 22.80
C THR A 196 -4.77 -14.21 21.79
N TYR A 197 -5.59 -13.76 20.84
CA TYR A 197 -6.25 -14.61 19.87
C TYR A 197 -5.38 -14.90 18.64
N GLU A 198 -4.64 -13.90 18.13
CA GLU A 198 -3.90 -14.03 16.87
C GLU A 198 -2.43 -14.42 17.04
N ASN A 199 -1.82 -14.21 18.21
CA ASN A 199 -0.36 -14.07 18.30
C ASN A 199 0.40 -15.22 19.00
N ASN A 200 -0.23 -16.39 19.23
CA ASN A 200 0.40 -17.62 19.76
C ASN A 200 1.40 -17.42 20.95
N GLY A 201 1.22 -16.38 21.77
CA GLY A 201 2.03 -16.12 22.96
C GLY A 201 3.31 -15.29 22.79
N ASN A 202 3.62 -14.73 21.61
CA ASN A 202 4.88 -13.98 21.41
C ASN A 202 4.93 -12.62 22.15
N ASP A 203 3.78 -12.02 22.50
CA ASP A 203 3.70 -10.69 23.13
C ASP A 203 3.16 -10.73 24.58
N SER A 204 3.45 -11.80 25.33
CA SER A 204 2.98 -12.00 26.72
C SER A 204 3.31 -10.80 27.65
N LEU A 205 4.46 -10.15 27.45
CA LEU A 205 4.87 -8.97 28.21
C LEU A 205 4.00 -7.75 27.94
N ILE A 206 3.60 -7.53 26.69
CA ILE A 206 2.71 -6.42 26.30
C ILE A 206 1.31 -6.65 26.87
N ALA A 207 0.81 -7.88 26.77
CA ALA A 207 -0.48 -8.25 27.36
C ALA A 207 -0.47 -8.09 28.90
N GLN A 208 0.63 -8.46 29.57
CA GLN A 208 0.80 -8.26 31.00
C GLN A 208 0.89 -6.78 31.38
N TRP A 209 1.60 -5.96 30.59
CA TRP A 209 1.66 -4.52 30.79
C TRP A 209 0.29 -3.85 30.62
N LEU A 210 -0.47 -4.23 29.58
CA LEU A 210 -1.83 -3.74 29.35
C LEU A 210 -2.75 -4.13 30.52
N LEU A 211 -2.63 -5.35 31.04
CA LEU A 211 -3.40 -5.81 32.20
C LEU A 211 -3.11 -4.99 33.46
N GLN A 212 -1.84 -4.62 33.69
CA GLN A 212 -1.43 -3.83 34.85
C GLN A 212 -1.90 -2.38 34.77
N ASN A 213 -1.85 -1.77 33.58
CA ASN A 213 -2.13 -0.35 33.40
C ASN A 213 -3.59 -0.05 33.02
N TYR A 214 -4.31 -1.02 32.45
CA TYR A 214 -5.71 -0.89 32.02
C TYR A 214 -6.57 -2.09 32.50
N PRO A 215 -6.66 -2.34 33.83
CA PRO A 215 -7.41 -3.46 34.36
C PRO A 215 -8.91 -3.28 34.12
N GLY A 216 -9.55 -4.27 33.50
CA GLY A 216 -11.02 -4.34 33.49
C GLY A 216 -11.58 -4.55 34.90
N HIS A 217 -12.72 -3.94 35.23
CA HIS A 217 -13.48 -4.26 36.46
C HIS A 217 -13.66 -5.80 36.61
N PRO A 218 -13.69 -6.35 37.84
CA PRO A 218 -13.50 -7.76 38.15
C PRO A 218 -14.77 -8.61 37.94
N THR A 219 -15.44 -8.47 36.80
CA THR A 219 -16.49 -9.42 36.38
C THR A 219 -15.95 -10.50 35.43
N GLU A 220 -14.65 -10.46 35.07
CA GLU A 220 -13.89 -11.65 34.67
C GLU A 220 -13.41 -12.41 35.93
N SER A 221 -14.29 -12.55 36.93
CA SER A 221 -14.08 -13.48 38.02
C SER A 221 -14.04 -14.87 37.42
N ARG A 222 -12.84 -15.43 37.35
CA ARG A 222 -12.66 -16.85 37.61
C ARG A 222 -13.49 -17.17 38.86
N ASP A 223 -14.56 -17.90 38.69
CA ASP A 223 -15.25 -18.62 39.76
C ASP A 223 -14.27 -19.64 40.37
N PHE A 224 -13.32 -19.18 41.17
CA PHE A 224 -12.54 -20.02 42.09
C PHE A 224 -12.07 -19.15 43.26
N PHE A 225 -13.04 -18.64 44.03
CA PHE A 225 -12.81 -18.34 45.44
C PHE A 225 -12.78 -19.67 46.20
N ILE A 226 -11.59 -20.15 46.56
CA ILE A 226 -11.40 -21.00 47.75
C ILE A 226 -10.26 -20.36 48.55
N TRP A 227 -10.61 -19.65 49.61
CA TRP A 227 -9.69 -19.33 50.69
C TRP A 227 -9.61 -20.53 51.64
N PRO A 228 -8.43 -20.97 52.10
CA PRO A 228 -8.36 -21.79 53.30
C PRO A 228 -8.47 -20.88 54.52
N VAL A 229 -9.46 -21.19 55.35
CA VAL A 229 -9.64 -20.70 56.71
C VAL A 229 -8.58 -21.33 57.61
N ILE A 230 -7.79 -20.52 58.30
CA ILE A 230 -7.33 -20.78 59.68
C ILE A 230 -7.40 -19.45 60.43
#